data_AF-A0A3R6QW98-F1
#
_entry.id   AF-A0A3R6QW98-F1
#
_cell.length_a   1.000
_cell.length_b   1.000
_cell.length_c   1.000
_cell.angle_alpha   90.00
_cell.angle_beta   90.00
_cell.angle_gamma   90.00
#
_symmetry.space_group_name_H-M   'P 1'
#
loop_
_entity.id
_entity.type
_entity.pdbx_description
1 polymer ?
#
loop_
_entity_poly.entity_id
_entity_poly.type
_entity_poly.pdbx_seq_one_letter_code
_entity_poly.pdbx_strand_id
1 'polypeptide(L)' 'MSKTVRQSDWATETHMEALFWRNGMTPEEYEMENRYLSKNFYKQKDGNYMPLWMQEENMKA' A
#
# COMPACT_ATOMS: atom_id res chain seq x y z
N MET A 1 11.80 -13.99 21.48
CA MET A 1 10.56 -13.20 21.57
C MET A 1 10.43 -12.37 20.30
N SER A 2 9.90 -12.98 19.23
CA SER A 2 9.71 -12.29 17.95
C SER A 2 8.67 -11.20 18.13
N LYS A 3 9.02 -9.94 17.86
CA LYS A 3 8.06 -8.82 17.83
C LYS A 3 7.04 -9.13 16.73
N THR A 4 5.89 -9.67 17.09
CA THR A 4 4.73 -9.71 16.20
C THR A 4 4.34 -8.25 15.98
N VAL A 5 4.83 -7.66 14.89
CA VAL A 5 4.31 -6.40 14.36
C VAL A 5 2.80 -6.62 14.26
N ARG A 6 2.01 -5.83 14.99
CA ARG A 6 0.54 -5.98 15.03
C ARG A 6 0.05 -6.10 13.59
N GLN A 7 -0.41 -7.31 13.23
CA GLN A 7 -1.12 -7.53 11.98
C GLN A 7 -2.35 -6.61 12.01
N SER A 8 -2.67 -5.99 10.88
CA SER A 8 -3.88 -5.18 10.78
C SER A 8 -5.10 -6.06 11.03
N ASP A 9 -5.97 -5.67 11.97
CA ASP A 9 -7.10 -6.50 12.42
C ASP A 9 -8.13 -6.78 11.30
N TRP A 10 -8.13 -5.95 10.24
CA TRP A 10 -9.07 -6.09 9.12
C TRP A 10 -8.46 -6.77 7.88
N ALA A 11 -7.13 -6.77 7.74
CA ALA A 11 -6.49 -7.16 6.49
C ALA A 11 -6.16 -8.65 6.48
N THR A 12 -6.51 -9.34 5.39
CA THR A 12 -6.09 -10.73 5.19
C THR A 12 -4.66 -10.79 4.65
N GLU A 13 -4.03 -11.96 4.70
CA GLU A 13 -2.67 -12.17 4.15
C GLU A 13 -2.56 -11.70 2.68
N THR A 14 -3.58 -11.97 1.86
CA THR A 14 -3.63 -11.51 0.46
C THR A 14 -3.62 -9.99 0.31
N HIS A 15 -4.23 -9.25 1.25
CA HIS A 15 -4.16 -7.78 1.23
C HIS A 15 -2.73 -7.30 1.54
N MET A 16 -2.02 -8.01 2.40
CA MET A 16 -0.65 -7.67 2.78
C MET A 16 0.37 -7.89 1.66
N GLU A 17 0.02 -8.67 0.64
CA GLU A 17 0.85 -8.90 -0.55
C GLU A 17 0.75 -7.76 -1.58
N ALA A 18 -0.17 -6.81 -1.40
CA ALA A 18 -0.32 -5.68 -2.32
C ALA A 18 0.93 -4.79 -2.32
N LEU A 19 1.34 -4.30 -3.49
CA LEU A 19 2.55 -3.48 -3.67
C LEU A 19 2.57 -2.19 -2.84
N PHE A 20 1.41 -1.68 -2.48
CA PHE A 20 1.23 -0.45 -1.71
C PHE A 20 0.99 -0.71 -0.22
N TRP A 21 0.96 -1.98 0.21
CA TRP A 21 0.64 -2.34 1.59
C TRP A 21 1.63 -1.72 2.58
N ARG A 22 1.09 -1.20 3.69
CA ARG A 22 1.88 -0.74 4.83
C ARG A 22 1.17 -1.04 6.15
N ASN A 23 1.94 -1.24 7.21
CA ASN A 23 1.38 -1.43 8.55
C ASN A 23 0.63 -0.16 8.99
N GLY A 24 -0.53 -0.37 9.61
CA GLY A 24 -1.40 0.71 10.08
C GLY A 24 -2.32 1.30 9.00
N MET A 25 -2.31 0.76 7.77
CA MET A 25 -3.24 1.15 6.72
C MET A 25 -4.70 0.83 7.11
N THR A 26 -5.61 1.77 6.90
CA THR A 26 -7.05 1.53 7.05
C THR A 26 -7.64 0.84 5.81
N PRO A 27 -8.82 0.20 5.90
CA PRO A 27 -9.49 -0.37 4.73
C PRO A 27 -9.71 0.68 3.62
N GLU A 28 -10.03 1.91 3.98
CA GLU A 28 -10.29 3.01 3.04
C GLU A 28 -9.02 3.44 2.29
N GLU A 29 -7.89 3.55 3.00
CA GLU A 29 -6.59 3.80 2.37
C GLU A 29 -6.22 2.68 1.40
N TYR A 30 -6.46 1.42 1.79
CA TYR A 30 -6.22 0.27 0.92
C TYR A 30 -7.07 0.33 -0.35
N GLU A 31 -8.36 0.62 -0.24
CA GLU A 31 -9.22 0.74 -1.42
C GLU A 31 -8.80 1.89 -2.33
N MET A 32 -8.38 3.02 -1.75
CA MET A 32 -7.89 4.17 -2.51
C MET A 32 -6.63 3.79 -3.30
N GLU A 33 -5.67 3.14 -2.65
CA GLU A 33 -4.44 2.66 -3.28
C GLU A 33 -4.72 1.58 -4.33
N ASN A 34 -5.64 0.66 -4.08
CA ASN A 34 -6.05 -0.36 -5.05
C ASN A 34 -6.67 0.27 -6.31
N ARG A 35 -7.54 1.26 -6.14
CA ARG A 35 -8.10 2.06 -7.25
C ARG A 35 -7.00 2.80 -8.01
N TYR A 36 -5.98 3.32 -7.31
CA TYR A 36 -4.84 3.99 -7.93
C TYR A 36 -3.97 3.01 -8.73
N LEU A 37 -3.60 1.86 -8.14
CA LEU A 37 -2.84 0.80 -8.80
C LEU A 37 -3.54 0.31 -10.06
N SER A 38 -4.85 0.03 -9.98
CA SER A 38 -5.65 -0.39 -11.14
C SER A 38 -5.58 0.61 -12.30
N LYS A 39 -5.67 1.92 -12.01
CA LYS A 39 -5.54 2.99 -13.02
C LYS A 39 -4.12 3.22 -13.53
N ASN A 40 -3.11 2.87 -12.74
CA ASN A 40 -1.70 3.12 -13.02
C ASN A 40 -0.91 1.82 -13.25
N PHE A 41 -1.60 0.72 -13.57
CA PHE A 41 -0.97 -0.60 -13.69
C PHE A 41 0.14 -0.63 -14.74
N TYR A 42 0.05 0.21 -15.78
CA TYR A 42 1.12 0.38 -16.77
C TYR A 42 2.44 0.86 -16.14
N LYS A 43 2.40 1.75 -15.14
CA LYS A 43 3.61 2.22 -14.44
C LYS A 43 4.30 1.10 -13.67
N GLN A 44 3.56 0.09 -13.22
CA GLN A 44 4.14 -1.08 -12.59
C GLN A 44 5.00 -1.87 -13.58
N LYS A 45 4.56 -1.98 -14.84
CA LYS A 45 5.33 -2.63 -15.92
C LYS A 45 6.58 -1.84 -16.28
N ASP A 46 6.49 -0.51 -16.24
CA ASP A 46 7.60 0.39 -16.55
C ASP A 46 8.57 0.60 -15.37
N GLY A 47 8.34 -0.05 -14.22
CA GLY A 47 9.16 0.10 -13.01
C GLY A 47 9.03 1.45 -12.29
N ASN A 48 8.07 2.27 -12.69
CA ASN A 48 7.86 3.64 -12.19
C ASN A 48 6.62 3.78 -11.30
N TYR A 49 6.12 2.67 -10.76
CA TYR A 49 4.98 2.70 -9.84
C TYR A 49 5.42 3.14 -8.44
N MET A 50 4.76 4.17 -7.91
CA MET A 50 4.94 4.66 -6.54
C MET A 50 3.56 4.71 -5.87
N PRO A 51 3.35 4.02 -4.72
CA PRO A 51 2.11 4.12 -3.94
C PRO A 51 1.79 5.56 -3.54
N LEU A 52 0.52 5.91 -3.40
CA LEU A 52 0.08 7.28 -3.08
C LEU A 52 0.72 7.79 -1.79
N TRP A 53 0.76 6.97 -0.74
CA TRP A 53 1.31 7.38 0.54
C TRP A 53 2.80 7.77 0.46
N MET A 54 3.57 7.10 -0.40
CA MET A 54 4.99 7.41 -0.60
C MET A 54 5.16 8.72 -1.38
N GLN A 55 4.23 9.03 -2.29
CA GLN A 55 4.21 10.34 -2.97
C GLN A 55 3.93 11.47 -1.97
N GLU A 56 2.98 11.27 -1.06
CA GLU A 56 2.65 12.24 -0.03
C GLU A 56 3.82 12.49 0.92
N GLU A 57 4.53 11.44 1.32
CA GLU A 57 5.75 11.57 2.14
C GLU A 57 6.85 12.34 1.40
N ASN A 58 7.06 12.05 0.12
CA ASN A 58 8.04 12.76 -0.71
C ASN A 58 7.68 14.23 -0.94
N MET A 59 6.40 14.59 -0.93
CA MET A 59 5.95 16.00 -1.02
C MET A 59 6.07 16.77 0.30
N LYS A 60 6.16 16.06 1.42
CA LYS A 60 6.30 16.66 2.76
C LYS A 60 7.76 16.80 3.21
N ALA A 61 8.70 16.23 2.47
CA ALA A 61 10.15 16.33 2.67
C ALA A 61 10.75 17.52 1.93
#